data_AF-A0A7S0A2T4-F1
#
_entry.id   AF-A0A7S0A2T4-F1
#
_cell.length_a   1.000
_cell.length_b   1.000
_cell.length_c   1.000
_cell.angle_alpha   90.00
_cell.angle_beta   90.00
_cell.angle_gamma   90.00
#
_symmetry.space_group_name_H-M   'P 1'
#
loop_
_entity.id
_entity.type
_entity.pdbx_description
1 polymer ?
#
loop_
_entity_poly.entity_id
_entity_poly.type
_entity_poly.pdbx_seq_one_letter_code
_entity_poly.pdbx_strand_id
1 'polypeptide(L)'
;MAVSSRWDMDLGLQSGGNLPKGTTGKAFCQHVWKALLAAMRDLGDGYHCVLGVGAQADALDFLGAEVEGDVPGNVSIRSCIQQVEMLNSYADVFVSHAGFNSMQESLMAGVPLIAVPQAMDQPENARKIEVSGWGRAFLEPMTTLTPAALAAAVREVSADASPYLAEVSRVKGQLQGGHQRAADRLLQLAAKPGARL
;
A
#
# COMPACT_ATOMS: atom_id res chain seq x y z
N MET A 1 1.34 -2.02 6.78
CA MET A 1 0.27 -1.60 7.71
C MET A 1 0.77 -1.76 9.15
N ALA A 2 0.06 -1.19 10.14
CA ALA A 2 0.56 -0.86 11.50
C ALA A 2 1.64 -1.81 12.08
N VAL A 3 2.79 -1.23 12.44
CA VAL A 3 3.85 -1.92 13.19
C VAL A 3 3.37 -2.29 14.60
N SER A 4 4.02 -3.26 15.24
CA SER A 4 3.65 -3.74 16.58
C SER A 4 3.47 -2.62 17.61
N SER A 5 4.31 -1.59 17.57
CA SER A 5 4.23 -0.44 18.49
C SER A 5 3.00 0.47 18.30
N ARG A 6 2.26 0.30 17.20
CA ARG A 6 1.05 1.09 16.87
C ARG A 6 -0.23 0.26 16.85
N TRP A 7 -0.15 -1.02 17.21
CA TRP A 7 -1.26 -1.95 17.10
C TRP A 7 -2.46 -1.53 17.97
N ASP A 8 -2.22 -1.23 19.25
CA ASP A 8 -3.25 -0.81 20.20
C ASP A 8 -3.34 0.72 20.37
N MET A 9 -2.47 1.47 19.69
CA MET A 9 -2.42 2.92 19.79
C MET A 9 -3.64 3.56 19.11
N ASP A 10 -4.25 4.57 19.74
CA ASP A 10 -5.29 5.40 19.11
C ASP A 10 -4.66 6.26 18.01
N LEU A 11 -4.80 5.81 16.76
CA LEU A 11 -4.30 6.50 15.59
C LEU A 11 -5.21 7.64 15.18
N GLY A 12 -6.47 7.67 15.64
CA GLY A 12 -7.37 8.81 15.44
C GLY A 12 -6.73 10.12 15.90
N LEU A 13 -6.09 10.11 17.07
CA LEU A 13 -5.37 11.26 17.61
C LEU A 13 -4.10 11.64 16.82
N GLN A 14 -3.44 10.67 16.17
CA GLN A 14 -2.19 10.88 15.43
C GLN A 14 -2.41 11.12 13.93
N SER A 15 -3.61 10.86 13.44
CA SER A 15 -3.94 10.91 12.02
C SER A 15 -4.14 12.31 11.46
N GLY A 16 -4.14 13.34 12.31
CA GLY A 16 -4.46 14.72 11.90
C GLY A 16 -5.90 14.88 11.40
N GLY A 17 -6.83 14.02 11.86
CA GLY A 17 -8.25 14.03 11.47
C GLY A 17 -8.62 13.04 10.37
N ASN A 18 -7.65 12.28 9.83
CA ASN A 18 -7.90 11.28 8.79
C ASN A 18 -8.64 10.02 9.29
N LEU A 19 -8.56 9.73 10.60
CA LEU A 19 -9.25 8.61 11.23
C LEU A 19 -10.13 9.08 12.39
N PRO A 20 -11.29 8.44 12.62
CA PRO A 20 -12.11 8.69 13.80
C PRO A 20 -11.32 8.48 15.09
N LYS A 21 -11.58 9.32 16.11
CA LYS A 21 -10.98 9.17 17.44
C LYS A 21 -11.30 7.78 18.03
N GLY A 22 -10.31 7.13 18.63
CA GLY A 22 -10.42 5.77 19.17
C GLY A 22 -10.11 4.67 18.14
N THR A 23 -9.84 5.01 16.88
CA THR A 23 -9.45 4.02 15.87
C THR A 23 -8.03 3.53 16.15
N THR A 24 -7.90 2.28 16.59
CA THR A 24 -6.60 1.66 16.83
C THR A 24 -5.95 1.17 15.53
N GLY A 25 -4.65 0.89 15.57
CA GLY A 25 -3.96 0.21 14.48
C GLY A 25 -4.59 -1.13 14.11
N LYS A 26 -4.96 -1.93 15.11
CA LYS A 26 -5.69 -3.19 14.96
C LYS A 26 -7.02 -2.98 14.26
N ALA A 27 -7.87 -2.10 14.78
CA ALA A 27 -9.21 -1.85 14.23
C ALA A 27 -9.15 -1.40 12.76
N PHE A 28 -8.20 -0.52 12.45
CA PHE A 28 -7.96 -0.09 11.07
C PHE A 28 -7.52 -1.24 10.17
N CYS A 29 -6.49 -2.00 10.54
CA CYS A 29 -5.98 -3.09 9.71
C CYS A 29 -7.06 -4.16 9.47
N GLN A 30 -7.79 -4.51 10.53
CA GLN A 30 -8.90 -5.48 10.42
C GLN A 30 -10.04 -4.96 9.55
N HIS A 31 -10.37 -3.66 9.57
CA HIS A 31 -11.33 -3.07 8.63
C HIS A 31 -10.89 -3.25 7.17
N VAL A 32 -9.64 -2.91 6.87
CA VAL A 32 -9.06 -3.05 5.53
C VAL A 32 -9.04 -4.50 5.08
N TRP A 33 -8.61 -5.43 5.94
CA TRP A 33 -8.53 -6.85 5.60
C TRP A 33 -9.89 -7.49 5.41
N LYS A 34 -10.90 -7.13 6.21
CA LYS A 34 -12.29 -7.56 5.98
C LYS A 34 -12.80 -7.11 4.61
N ALA A 35 -12.58 -5.83 4.28
CA ALA A 35 -12.98 -5.30 2.98
C ALA A 35 -12.27 -6.03 1.83
N LEU A 36 -10.97 -6.30 1.98
CA LEU A 36 -10.16 -7.03 1.00
C LEU A 36 -10.63 -8.48 0.82
N LEU A 37 -10.82 -9.23 1.90
CA LEU A 37 -11.28 -10.62 1.80
C LEU A 37 -12.64 -10.70 1.11
N ALA A 38 -13.59 -9.82 1.46
CA ALA A 38 -14.88 -9.77 0.81
C ALA A 38 -14.79 -9.34 -0.67
N ALA A 39 -13.93 -8.36 -1.00
CA ALA A 39 -13.68 -7.95 -2.38
C ALA A 39 -13.09 -9.09 -3.22
N MET A 40 -12.14 -9.85 -2.67
CA MET A 40 -11.51 -10.98 -3.38
C MET A 40 -12.50 -12.12 -3.66
N ARG A 41 -13.52 -12.33 -2.81
CA ARG A 41 -14.62 -13.27 -3.14
C ARG A 41 -15.41 -12.84 -4.35
N ASP A 42 -15.71 -11.55 -4.48
CA ASP A 42 -16.44 -10.98 -5.62
C ASP A 42 -15.59 -10.98 -6.91
N LEU A 43 -14.29 -10.77 -6.79
CA LEU A 43 -13.35 -10.80 -7.91
C LEU A 43 -13.16 -12.22 -8.48
N GLY A 44 -13.21 -13.25 -7.63
CA GLY A 44 -13.10 -14.65 -8.04
C GLY A 44 -11.71 -15.05 -8.53
N ASP A 45 -11.63 -16.21 -9.18
CA ASP A 45 -10.36 -16.89 -9.50
C ASP A 45 -9.49 -16.18 -10.56
N GLY A 46 -10.02 -15.15 -11.22
CA GLY A 46 -9.23 -14.29 -12.12
C GLY A 46 -8.22 -13.39 -11.40
N TYR A 47 -8.27 -13.33 -10.07
CA TYR A 47 -7.40 -12.51 -9.23
C TYR A 47 -6.81 -13.35 -8.12
N HIS A 48 -5.54 -13.14 -7.78
CA HIS A 48 -4.92 -13.72 -6.60
C HIS A 48 -4.35 -12.61 -5.70
N CYS A 49 -4.54 -12.71 -4.39
CA CYS A 49 -4.00 -11.76 -3.43
C CYS A 49 -3.05 -12.44 -2.45
N VAL A 50 -1.85 -11.89 -2.29
CA VAL A 50 -0.97 -12.24 -1.18
C VAL A 50 -1.09 -11.17 -0.10
N LEU A 51 -1.72 -11.52 1.02
CA LEU A 51 -2.01 -10.60 2.12
C LEU A 51 -0.98 -10.72 3.25
N GLY A 52 -0.28 -9.62 3.53
CA GLY A 52 0.67 -9.53 4.64
C GLY A 52 0.02 -9.00 5.91
N VAL A 53 -0.10 -9.83 6.96
CA VAL A 53 -0.82 -9.47 8.21
C VAL A 53 0.09 -9.14 9.39
N GLY A 54 1.41 -9.34 9.26
CA GLY A 54 2.35 -9.11 10.35
C GLY A 54 2.46 -10.30 11.32
N ALA A 55 3.08 -10.06 12.48
CA ALA A 55 3.38 -11.08 13.48
C ALA A 55 2.40 -11.11 14.66
N GLN A 56 1.39 -10.24 14.65
CA GLN A 56 0.43 -10.07 15.72
C GLN A 56 -0.50 -11.28 15.78
N ALA A 57 -0.56 -11.96 16.92
CA ALA A 57 -1.36 -13.17 17.10
C ALA A 57 -2.86 -12.92 16.88
N ASP A 58 -3.31 -11.71 17.20
CA ASP A 58 -4.69 -11.25 17.14
C ASP A 58 -5.03 -10.51 15.83
N ALA A 59 -4.15 -10.58 14.82
CA ALA A 59 -4.35 -9.97 13.51
C ALA A 59 -5.65 -10.45 12.85
N LEU A 60 -5.96 -11.73 13.01
CA LEU A 60 -7.05 -12.41 12.33
C LEU A 60 -8.23 -12.80 13.22
N ASP A 61 -8.29 -12.33 14.47
CA ASP A 61 -9.38 -12.65 15.42
C ASP A 61 -10.79 -12.28 14.94
N PHE A 62 -10.88 -11.49 13.87
CA PHE A 62 -12.14 -11.14 13.25
C PHE A 62 -12.67 -12.22 12.28
N LEU A 63 -11.81 -13.13 11.85
CA LEU A 63 -12.22 -14.38 11.22
C LEU A 63 -12.81 -15.24 12.33
N GLY A 64 -13.89 -15.97 12.05
CA GLY A 64 -14.49 -16.89 13.00
C GLY A 64 -13.52 -17.99 13.42
N ALA A 65 -14.00 -18.91 14.26
CA ALA A 65 -13.19 -20.04 14.71
C ALA A 65 -12.68 -20.95 13.57
N GLU A 66 -13.30 -20.87 12.38
CA GLU A 66 -12.91 -21.61 11.17
C GLU A 66 -12.31 -20.69 10.09
N VAL A 67 -11.01 -20.42 10.22
CA VAL A 67 -10.24 -19.58 9.28
C VAL A 67 -10.32 -20.06 7.83
N GLU A 68 -10.44 -21.38 7.59
CA GLU A 68 -10.47 -21.96 6.24
C GLU A 68 -11.75 -21.64 5.44
N GLY A 69 -12.90 -21.40 6.10
CA GLY A 69 -14.13 -20.96 5.41
C GLY A 69 -14.19 -19.45 5.18
N ASP A 70 -13.52 -18.69 6.05
CA ASP A 70 -13.55 -17.22 6.08
C ASP A 70 -12.50 -16.56 5.18
N VAL A 71 -11.50 -17.30 4.72
CA VAL A 71 -10.52 -16.85 3.73
C VAL A 71 -10.90 -17.37 2.33
N PRO A 72 -11.03 -16.50 1.32
CA PRO A 72 -11.30 -16.93 -0.05
C PRO A 72 -10.14 -17.77 -0.61
N GLY A 73 -10.43 -18.78 -1.44
CA GLY A 73 -9.40 -19.66 -2.04
C GLY A 73 -8.36 -18.94 -2.90
N ASN A 74 -8.65 -17.72 -3.34
CA ASN A 74 -7.76 -16.85 -4.09
C ASN A 74 -6.96 -15.85 -3.22
N VAL A 75 -6.91 -16.06 -1.90
CA VAL A 75 -6.12 -15.25 -0.96
C VAL A 75 -5.12 -16.10 -0.19
N SER A 76 -3.84 -15.76 -0.31
CA SER A 76 -2.74 -16.33 0.48
C SER A 76 -2.35 -15.40 1.61
N ILE A 77 -2.59 -15.79 2.86
CA ILE A 77 -2.16 -15.00 4.03
C ILE A 77 -0.71 -15.35 4.41
N ARG A 78 0.09 -14.32 4.71
CA ARG A 78 1.48 -14.44 5.17
C ARG A 78 1.76 -13.48 6.33
N SER A 79 2.56 -13.91 7.29
CA SER A 79 3.04 -13.03 8.38
C SER A 79 4.11 -12.05 7.90
N CYS A 80 4.87 -12.41 6.85
CA CYS A 80 5.87 -11.57 6.21
C CYS A 80 5.90 -11.85 4.70
N ILE A 81 6.15 -10.81 3.90
CA ILE A 81 6.21 -10.86 2.43
C ILE A 81 7.51 -10.21 1.97
N GLN A 82 8.19 -10.83 1.01
CA GLN A 82 9.30 -10.20 0.26
C GLN A 82 8.72 -9.16 -0.71
N GLN A 83 8.32 -8.00 -0.17
CA GLN A 83 7.53 -6.99 -0.89
C GLN A 83 8.18 -6.55 -2.21
N VAL A 84 9.48 -6.27 -2.21
CA VAL A 84 10.20 -5.83 -3.41
C VAL A 84 10.22 -6.91 -4.48
N GLU A 85 10.38 -8.19 -4.11
CA GLU A 85 10.35 -9.30 -5.06
C GLU A 85 8.94 -9.48 -5.66
N MET A 86 7.91 -9.41 -4.81
CA MET A 86 6.51 -9.47 -5.23
C MET A 86 6.16 -8.36 -6.22
N LEU A 87 6.55 -7.12 -5.91
CA LEU A 87 6.30 -5.98 -6.77
C LEU A 87 7.01 -6.11 -8.13
N ASN A 88 8.24 -6.60 -8.15
CA ASN A 88 9.01 -6.68 -9.40
C ASN A 88 8.57 -7.83 -10.33
N SER A 89 8.02 -8.91 -9.76
CA SER A 89 7.89 -10.17 -10.51
C SER A 89 6.45 -10.68 -10.65
N TYR A 90 5.54 -10.28 -9.76
CA TYR A 90 4.24 -10.94 -9.64
C TYR A 90 3.04 -10.00 -9.48
N ALA A 91 3.23 -8.76 -9.01
CA ALA A 91 2.11 -7.90 -8.66
C ALA A 91 1.67 -6.98 -9.81
N ASP A 92 0.40 -7.05 -10.17
CA ASP A 92 -0.23 -6.11 -11.11
C ASP A 92 -0.78 -4.85 -10.42
N VAL A 93 -1.14 -4.98 -9.14
CA VAL A 93 -1.69 -3.89 -8.30
C VAL A 93 -1.16 -4.02 -6.88
N PHE A 94 -0.87 -2.88 -6.24
CA PHE A 94 -0.44 -2.86 -4.84
C PHE A 94 -1.39 -2.07 -3.95
N VAL A 95 -2.13 -2.77 -3.08
CA VAL A 95 -2.92 -2.16 -2.00
C VAL A 95 -1.97 -1.79 -0.86
N SER A 96 -1.81 -0.49 -0.59
CA SER A 96 -0.80 0.01 0.33
C SER A 96 -1.34 1.14 1.20
N HIS A 97 -0.81 1.24 2.42
CA HIS A 97 -1.04 2.39 3.30
C HIS A 97 -0.43 3.72 2.81
N ALA A 98 0.17 3.76 1.61
CA ALA A 98 0.84 4.94 1.06
C ALA A 98 2.01 5.49 1.90
N GLY A 99 2.69 4.63 2.65
CA GLY A 99 3.99 4.99 3.23
C GLY A 99 5.02 5.27 2.13
N PHE A 100 5.87 6.29 2.32
CA PHE A 100 6.74 6.81 1.27
C PHE A 100 7.65 5.76 0.63
N ASN A 101 8.25 4.87 1.43
CA ASN A 101 9.11 3.80 0.91
C ASN A 101 8.34 2.84 -0.02
N SER A 102 7.19 2.37 0.43
CA SER A 102 6.35 1.44 -0.34
C SER A 102 5.77 2.09 -1.59
N MET A 103 5.44 3.38 -1.54
CA MET A 103 5.07 4.16 -2.74
C MET A 103 6.23 4.18 -3.74
N GLN A 104 7.46 4.50 -3.31
CA GLN A 104 8.62 4.50 -4.20
C GLN A 104 8.92 3.11 -4.79
N GLU A 105 8.87 2.05 -3.98
CA GLU A 105 9.07 0.68 -4.44
C GLU A 105 8.07 0.29 -5.53
N SER A 106 6.79 0.65 -5.37
CA SER A 106 5.73 0.42 -6.36
C SER A 106 6.02 1.15 -7.67
N LEU A 107 6.39 2.43 -7.59
CA LEU A 107 6.70 3.26 -8.77
C LEU A 107 7.96 2.76 -9.51
N MET A 108 8.97 2.29 -8.76
CA MET A 108 10.17 1.68 -9.33
C MET A 108 9.87 0.33 -10.01
N ALA A 109 8.91 -0.43 -9.48
CA ALA A 109 8.45 -1.66 -10.10
C ALA A 109 7.51 -1.41 -11.29
N GLY A 110 6.90 -0.21 -11.39
CA GLY A 110 5.89 0.11 -12.39
C GLY A 110 4.53 -0.50 -12.06
N VAL A 111 4.25 -0.67 -10.77
CA VAL A 111 3.00 -1.25 -10.26
C VAL A 111 2.11 -0.12 -9.74
N PRO A 112 0.88 0.03 -10.24
CA PRO A 112 -0.06 1.03 -9.76
C PRO A 112 -0.62 0.70 -8.37
N LEU A 113 -1.05 1.74 -7.66
CA LEU A 113 -1.39 1.68 -6.24
C LEU A 113 -2.91 1.76 -5.99
N ILE A 114 -3.36 1.08 -4.94
CA ILE A 114 -4.60 1.42 -4.24
C ILE A 114 -4.20 1.90 -2.85
N ALA A 115 -4.25 3.21 -2.64
CA ALA A 115 -3.80 3.88 -1.43
C ALA A 115 -4.89 3.87 -0.34
N VAL A 116 -4.58 3.32 0.82
CA VAL A 116 -5.46 3.23 1.98
C VAL A 116 -4.73 3.84 3.20
N PRO A 117 -4.59 5.17 3.25
CA PRO A 117 -3.75 5.87 4.23
C PRO A 117 -4.27 5.76 5.66
N GLN A 118 -3.35 5.65 6.61
CA GLN A 118 -3.67 5.59 8.04
C GLN A 118 -3.44 6.93 8.73
N ALA A 119 -2.18 7.36 8.84
CA ALA A 119 -1.78 8.54 9.62
C ALA A 119 -0.45 9.15 9.12
N MET A 120 -0.02 10.25 9.73
CA MET A 120 1.23 10.96 9.41
C MET A 120 1.23 11.51 7.97
N ASP A 121 2.25 11.17 7.18
CA ASP A 121 2.43 11.59 5.79
C ASP A 121 1.59 10.78 4.79
N GLN A 122 1.01 9.66 5.23
CA GLN A 122 0.29 8.73 4.37
C GLN A 122 -0.90 9.36 3.63
N PRO A 123 -1.76 10.20 4.26
CA PRO A 123 -2.86 10.83 3.54
C PRO A 123 -2.38 11.76 2.42
N GLU A 124 -1.27 12.48 2.64
CA GLU A 124 -0.71 13.37 1.62
C GLU A 124 -0.06 12.58 0.47
N ASN A 125 0.66 11.51 0.80
CA ASN A 125 1.16 10.57 -0.21
C ASN A 125 0.01 9.95 -1.01
N ALA A 126 -1.12 9.60 -0.37
CA ALA A 126 -2.30 9.07 -1.03
C ALA A 126 -2.94 10.07 -1.99
N ARG A 127 -3.07 11.35 -1.59
CA ARG A 127 -3.52 12.42 -2.50
C ARG A 127 -2.60 12.57 -3.69
N LYS A 128 -1.28 12.52 -3.46
CA LYS A 128 -0.28 12.58 -4.53
C LYS A 128 -0.42 11.42 -5.51
N ILE A 129 -0.64 10.20 -5.01
CA ILE A 129 -0.88 9.00 -5.83
C ILE A 129 -2.08 9.24 -6.75
N GLU A 130 -3.19 9.74 -6.22
CA GLU A 130 -4.41 9.95 -7.01
C GLU A 130 -4.26 11.09 -8.03
N VAL A 131 -3.77 12.27 -7.61
CA VAL A 131 -3.59 13.43 -8.49
C VAL A 131 -2.55 13.18 -9.59
N SER A 132 -1.52 12.38 -9.31
CA SER A 132 -0.47 12.05 -10.29
C SER A 132 -0.86 10.92 -11.23
N GLY A 133 -2.04 10.29 -11.05
CA GLY A 133 -2.44 9.14 -11.87
C GLY A 133 -1.62 7.88 -11.59
N TRP A 134 -1.08 7.71 -10.39
CA TRP A 134 -0.33 6.49 -10.01
C TRP A 134 -1.22 5.40 -9.42
N GLY A 135 -2.48 5.72 -9.16
CA GLY A 135 -3.42 4.83 -8.52
C GLY A 135 -4.68 5.53 -8.03
N ARG A 136 -5.47 4.79 -7.25
CA ARG A 136 -6.69 5.26 -6.57
C ARG A 136 -6.44 5.45 -5.08
N ALA A 137 -7.11 6.41 -4.44
CA ALA A 137 -6.98 6.61 -3.00
C ALA A 137 -8.32 6.58 -2.25
N PHE A 138 -8.34 5.88 -1.12
CA PHE A 138 -9.42 5.91 -0.15
C PHE A 138 -9.03 6.85 1.00
N LEU A 139 -9.13 8.16 0.78
CA LEU A 139 -8.67 9.18 1.75
C LEU A 139 -9.41 9.10 3.08
N GLU A 140 -10.67 8.65 3.08
CA GLU A 140 -11.46 8.40 4.31
C GLU A 140 -11.77 6.90 4.41
N PRO A 141 -10.77 6.05 4.66
CA PRO A 141 -10.91 4.60 4.46
C PRO A 141 -11.93 3.97 5.40
N MET A 142 -12.16 4.53 6.59
CA MET A 142 -13.16 4.00 7.53
C MET A 142 -14.61 4.15 7.05
N THR A 143 -14.88 5.04 6.10
CA THR A 143 -16.22 5.30 5.55
C THR A 143 -16.34 4.92 4.08
N THR A 144 -15.25 5.04 3.31
CA THR A 144 -15.25 4.87 1.85
C THR A 144 -14.75 3.51 1.38
N LEU A 145 -13.89 2.84 2.15
CA LEU A 145 -13.37 1.53 1.77
C LEU A 145 -14.41 0.44 2.08
N THR A 146 -15.23 0.13 1.08
CA THR A 146 -16.17 -0.99 1.11
C THR A 146 -15.65 -2.14 0.23
N PRO A 147 -16.10 -3.39 0.44
CA PRO A 147 -15.74 -4.50 -0.45
C PRO A 147 -16.01 -4.21 -1.93
N ALA A 148 -17.18 -3.65 -2.24
CA ALA A 148 -17.56 -3.31 -3.61
C ALA A 148 -16.68 -2.21 -4.21
N ALA A 149 -16.38 -1.16 -3.43
CA ALA A 149 -15.51 -0.09 -3.89
C ALA A 149 -14.07 -0.56 -4.10
N LEU A 150 -13.56 -1.44 -3.24
CA LEU A 150 -12.24 -2.04 -3.39
C LEU A 150 -12.17 -2.97 -4.60
N ALA A 151 -13.18 -3.82 -4.82
CA ALA A 151 -13.25 -4.69 -6.00
C ALA A 151 -13.31 -3.86 -7.30
N ALA A 152 -14.09 -2.77 -7.32
CA ALA A 152 -14.12 -1.85 -8.46
C ALA A 152 -12.76 -1.19 -8.70
N ALA A 153 -12.09 -0.71 -7.64
CA ALA A 153 -10.76 -0.12 -7.74
C ALA A 153 -9.72 -1.12 -8.25
N VAL A 154 -9.76 -2.39 -7.80
CA VAL A 154 -8.87 -3.44 -8.30
C VAL A 154 -9.10 -3.66 -9.80
N ARG A 155 -10.35 -3.83 -10.26
CA ARG A 155 -10.67 -4.00 -11.69
C ARG A 155 -10.18 -2.84 -12.55
N GLU A 156 -10.38 -1.61 -12.08
CA GLU A 156 -9.99 -0.40 -12.81
C GLU A 156 -8.48 -0.21 -12.88
N VAL A 157 -7.78 -0.44 -11.75
CA VAL A 157 -6.34 -0.23 -11.64
C VAL A 157 -5.56 -1.35 -12.35
N SER A 158 -6.08 -2.59 -12.34
CA SER A 158 -5.44 -3.74 -12.98
C SER A 158 -5.80 -3.94 -14.45
N ALA A 159 -6.66 -3.11 -15.03
CA ALA A 159 -7.09 -3.29 -16.42
C ALA A 159 -5.92 -3.05 -17.39
N ASP A 160 -5.83 -3.84 -18.48
CA ASP A 160 -4.78 -3.69 -19.51
C ASP A 160 -4.71 -2.26 -20.09
N ALA A 161 -5.87 -1.62 -20.25
CA ALA A 161 -6.00 -0.25 -20.76
C ALA A 161 -6.02 0.80 -19.64
N SER A 162 -5.58 0.46 -18.42
CA SER A 162 -5.64 1.37 -17.27
C SER A 162 -4.72 2.58 -17.48
N PRO A 163 -5.21 3.82 -17.33
CA PRO A 163 -4.36 5.00 -17.39
C PRO A 163 -3.32 5.01 -16.27
N TYR A 164 -3.61 4.35 -15.13
CA TYR A 164 -2.68 4.20 -14.02
C TYR A 164 -1.45 3.39 -14.42
N LEU A 165 -1.65 2.26 -15.11
CA LEU A 165 -0.56 1.41 -15.58
C LEU A 165 0.37 2.14 -16.57
N ALA A 166 -0.22 2.90 -17.50
CA ALA A 166 0.54 3.71 -18.44
C ALA A 166 1.40 4.77 -17.73
N GLU A 167 0.84 5.43 -16.72
CA GLU A 167 1.51 6.50 -16.00
C GLU A 167 2.62 5.98 -15.07
N VAL A 168 2.40 4.90 -14.31
CA VAL A 168 3.47 4.31 -13.50
C VAL A 168 4.58 3.71 -14.36
N SER A 169 4.27 3.19 -15.56
CA SER A 169 5.28 2.74 -16.52
C SER A 169 6.14 3.92 -17.02
N ARG A 170 5.51 5.07 -17.29
CA ARG A 170 6.20 6.31 -17.66
C ARG A 170 7.13 6.77 -16.53
N VAL A 171 6.64 6.78 -15.30
CA VAL A 171 7.42 7.19 -14.11
C VAL A 171 8.56 6.24 -13.82
N LYS A 172 8.37 4.92 -13.92
CA LYS A 172 9.44 3.92 -13.78
C LYS A 172 10.63 4.23 -14.67
N GLY A 173 10.38 4.64 -15.92
CA GLY A 173 11.44 5.06 -16.86
C GLY A 173 12.18 6.33 -16.44
N GLN A 174 11.54 7.23 -15.69
CA GLN A 174 12.12 8.50 -15.22
C GLN A 174 12.91 8.37 -13.92
N LEU A 175 12.59 7.39 -13.09
CA LEU A 175 13.24 7.19 -11.79
C LEU A 175 14.63 6.51 -11.88
N GLN A 176 15.06 6.12 -13.08
CA GLN A 176 16.36 5.47 -13.30
C GLN A 176 17.54 6.46 -13.29
N GLY A 177 18.64 6.09 -12.63
CA GLY A 177 19.93 6.79 -12.68
C GLY A 177 20.06 8.11 -11.90
N GLY A 178 18.97 8.65 -11.34
CA GLY A 178 19.00 9.90 -10.56
C GLY A 178 19.86 9.83 -9.29
N HIS A 179 19.76 8.71 -8.56
CA HIS A 179 20.53 8.45 -7.35
C HIS A 179 22.05 8.37 -7.62
N GLN A 180 22.45 7.73 -8.74
CA GLN A 180 23.85 7.65 -9.13
C GLN A 180 24.41 9.04 -9.47
N ARG A 181 23.68 9.84 -10.27
CA ARG A 181 24.08 11.23 -10.57
C ARG A 181 24.21 12.09 -9.31
N ALA A 182 23.32 11.93 -8.33
CA ALA A 182 23.40 12.64 -7.07
C ALA A 182 24.63 12.22 -6.24
N ALA A 183 24.88 10.91 -6.15
CA ALA A 183 26.06 10.37 -5.45
C ALA A 183 27.36 10.86 -6.08
N ASP A 184 27.49 10.77 -7.40
CA ASP A 184 28.65 11.26 -8.15
C ASP A 184 28.87 12.76 -7.89
N ARG A 185 27.79 13.54 -7.85
CA ARG A 185 27.88 14.98 -7.60
C ARG A 185 28.34 15.29 -6.17
N LEU A 186 27.86 14.55 -5.17
CA LEU A 186 28.29 14.71 -3.78
C LEU A 186 29.78 14.35 -3.62
N LEU A 187 30.22 13.26 -4.24
CA LEU A 187 31.63 12.85 -4.25
C LEU A 187 32.53 13.91 -4.91
N GLN A 188 32.10 14.50 -6.03
CA GLN A 188 32.82 15.60 -6.67
C GLN A 188 32.93 16.85 -5.79
N LEU A 189 31.90 17.17 -4.99
CA LEU A 189 31.93 18.31 -4.08
C LEU A 189 32.84 18.04 -2.88
N ALA A 190 32.81 16.83 -2.33
CA ALA A 190 33.66 16.42 -1.22
C ALA A 190 35.15 16.34 -1.59
N ALA A 191 35.47 16.03 -2.86
CA ALA A 191 36.85 15.95 -3.35
C ALA A 191 37.52 17.32 -3.59
N LYS A 192 36.80 18.44 -3.45
CA LYS A 192 37.38 19.79 -3.60
C LYS A 192 38.12 20.21 -2.32
N PRO A 193 39.43 20.55 -2.38
CA PRO A 193 40.16 21.03 -1.21
C PRO A 193 39.52 22.33 -0.68
N GLY A 194 39.05 22.32 0.58
CA GLY A 194 38.52 23.50 1.27
C GLY A 194 37.01 23.52 1.54
N ALA A 195 36.24 22.52 1.10
CA ALA A 195 34.83 22.40 1.48
C ALA A 195 34.71 21.87 2.93
N ARG A 196 34.37 22.75 3.88
CA ARG A 196 33.85 22.31 5.19
C ARG A 196 32.40 21.87 4.98
N LEU A 197 32.10 20.62 5.34
CA LEU A 197 30.72 20.15 5.57
C LEU A 197 30.15 20.82 6.82
#